data_AF-G5DYP4-F1
#
_entry.id   AF-G5DYP4-F1
#
_cell.length_a   1.000
_cell.length_b   1.000
_cell.length_c   1.000
_cell.angle_alpha   90.00
_cell.angle_beta   90.00
_cell.angle_gamma   90.00
#
_symmetry.space_group_name_H-M   'P 1'
#
loop_
_entity.id
_entity.type
_entity.pdbx_description
1 polymer ?
#
loop_
_entity_poly.entity_id
_entity_poly.type
_entity_poly.pdbx_seq_one_letter_code
_entity_poly.pdbx_strand_id
1 'polypeptide(L)' 'PTKSSDGKTYNLAIPVGDVLFDGMAVADLGPVVVSILKSPAQYIGKDIGLSTEKLKVEQYANIMSKVTGKTIKDAK' A
#
# COMPACT_ATOMS: atom_id res chain seq x y z
N PRO A 1 -4.03 -11.88 1.88
CA PRO A 1 -3.38 -13.11 1.37
C PRO A 1 -4.24 -14.35 1.62
N THR A 2 -4.32 -15.26 0.64
CA THR A 2 -5.04 -16.53 0.75
C THR A 2 -4.05 -17.69 0.83
N LYS A 3 -4.40 -18.76 1.54
CA LYS A 3 -3.51 -19.92 1.69
C LYS A 3 -3.42 -20.68 0.36
N SER A 4 -2.20 -21.03 -0.05
CA SER A 4 -1.95 -21.81 -1.26
C SER A 4 -2.32 -23.29 -1.07
N SER A 5 -2.49 -24.00 -2.19
CA SER A 5 -2.80 -25.44 -2.22
C SER A 5 -1.70 -26.32 -1.58
N ASP A 6 -0.46 -25.83 -1.56
CA ASP A 6 0.67 -26.50 -0.89
C ASP A 6 0.56 -26.49 0.66
N GLY A 7 -0.39 -25.75 1.22
CA GLY A 7 -0.61 -25.62 2.66
C GLY A 7 0.47 -24.86 3.42
N LYS A 8 1.51 -24.36 2.74
CA LYS A 8 2.73 -23.76 3.31
C LYS A 8 2.89 -22.28 2.95
N THR A 9 2.45 -21.89 1.75
CA THR A 9 2.59 -20.53 1.24
C THR A 9 1.25 -19.80 1.20
N TYR A 10 1.31 -18.49 0.96
CA TYR A 10 0.16 -17.63 0.79
C TYR A 10 0.30 -16.81 -0.49
N ASN A 11 -0.80 -16.62 -1.20
CA ASN A 11 -0.88 -15.82 -2.41
C ASN A 11 -1.44 -14.43 -2.10
N LEU A 12 -0.77 -13.39 -2.60
CA LEU A 12 -1.19 -12.01 -2.58
C LEU A 12 -1.63 -11.61 -3.99
N ALA A 13 -2.95 -11.63 -4.24
CA ALA A 13 -3.52 -11.25 -5.51
C ALA A 13 -4.04 -9.81 -5.44
N ILE A 14 -3.37 -8.89 -6.15
CA ILE A 14 -3.81 -7.50 -6.32
C ILE A 14 -3.84 -7.21 -7.83
N PRO A 15 -5.00 -6.84 -8.41
CA PRO A 15 -5.19 -6.77 -9.87
C PRO A 15 -4.67 -5.45 -10.47
N VAL A 16 -3.39 -5.14 -10.26
CA VAL A 16 -2.74 -3.90 -10.74
C VAL A 16 -1.73 -4.14 -11.86
N GLY A 17 -1.48 -5.40 -12.23
CA GLY A 17 -0.44 -5.75 -13.21
C GLY A 17 0.97 -5.46 -12.68
N ASP A 18 1.90 -5.11 -13.58
CA ASP A 18 3.32 -4.87 -13.23
C ASP A 18 3.63 -3.40 -12.91
N VAL A 19 2.62 -2.63 -12.47
CA VAL A 19 2.79 -1.21 -12.15
C VAL A 19 3.16 -1.01 -10.68
N LEU A 20 3.78 0.13 -10.39
CA LEU A 20 3.95 0.57 -9.01
C LEU A 20 2.59 1.00 -8.46
N PHE A 21 2.23 0.45 -7.32
CA PHE A 21 0.99 0.74 -6.61
C PHE A 21 1.25 1.76 -5.50
N ASP A 22 0.58 2.91 -5.59
CA ASP A 22 0.56 3.92 -4.54
C ASP A 22 -0.17 3.39 -3.30
N GLY A 23 0.47 3.57 -2.14
CA GLY A 23 -0.08 3.17 -0.85
C GLY A 23 0.09 4.26 0.21
N MET A 24 -0.81 4.27 1.17
CA MET A 24 -0.64 5.01 2.43
C MET A 24 -1.42 4.34 3.55
N ALA A 25 -0.93 4.49 4.79
CA ALA A 25 -1.71 4.10 5.95
C ALA A 25 -2.86 5.10 6.17
N VAL A 26 -4.09 4.61 6.32
CA VAL A 26 -5.27 5.48 6.55
C VAL A 26 -5.14 6.33 7.83
N ALA A 27 -4.38 5.84 8.81
CA ALA A 27 -4.09 6.57 10.05
C ALA A 27 -3.34 7.90 9.80
N ASP A 28 -2.57 8.00 8.71
CA ASP A 28 -1.79 9.20 8.38
C ASP A 28 -2.64 10.30 7.73
N LEU A 29 -3.87 9.99 7.30
CA LEU A 29 -4.75 10.96 6.64
C LEU A 29 -5.14 12.12 7.57
N GLY A 30 -5.36 11.85 8.86
CA GLY A 30 -5.78 12.86 9.83
C GLY A 30 -4.80 14.04 9.92
N PRO A 31 -3.52 13.79 10.25
CA PRO A 31 -2.49 14.84 10.28
C PRO A 31 -2.34 15.61 8.96
N VAL A 32 -2.48 14.94 7.81
CA VAL A 32 -2.43 15.58 6.48
C VAL A 32 -3.57 16.58 6.32
N VAL A 33 -4.81 16.17 6.61
CA VAL A 33 -6.00 17.05 6.52
C VAL A 33 -5.89 18.23 7.48
N VAL A 34 -5.43 18.01 8.71
CA VAL A 34 -5.20 19.10 9.68
C VAL A 34 -4.21 20.14 9.12
N SER A 35 -3.15 19.70 8.45
CA SER A 35 -2.16 20.60 7.85
C SER A 35 -2.74 21.41 6.70
N ILE A 36 -3.59 20.80 5.86
CA ILE A 36 -4.30 21.49 4.77
C ILE A 36 -5.23 22.58 5.32
N LEU A 37 -6.03 22.25 6.34
CA LEU A 37 -6.99 23.19 6.93
C LEU A 37 -6.32 24.37 7.64
N LYS A 38 -5.10 24.19 8.15
CA LYS A 38 -4.29 25.27 8.75
C LYS A 38 -3.66 26.21 7.71
N SER A 39 -3.59 25.79 6.45
CA SER A 39 -2.93 26.55 5.38
C SER A 39 -3.82 26.68 4.12
N PRO A 40 -5.07 27.15 4.24
CA PRO A 40 -6.06 27.08 3.16
C PRO A 40 -5.62 27.84 1.90
N ALA A 41 -4.94 28.99 2.06
CA ALA A 41 -4.43 29.78 0.93
C ALA A 41 -3.45 28.99 0.04
N GLN A 42 -2.79 27.96 0.56
CA GLN A 42 -1.86 27.12 -0.19
C GLN A 42 -2.57 26.01 -0.97
N TYR A 43 -3.77 25.58 -0.55
CA TYR A 43 -4.36 24.31 -0.98
C TYR A 43 -5.76 24.43 -1.61
N ILE A 44 -6.45 25.57 -1.45
CA ILE A 44 -7.74 25.81 -2.12
C ILE A 44 -7.58 25.64 -3.64
N GLY A 45 -8.49 24.86 -4.25
CA GLY A 45 -8.54 24.62 -5.68
C GLY A 45 -7.48 23.66 -6.23
N LYS A 46 -6.73 22.95 -5.37
CA LYS A 46 -5.73 21.97 -5.78
C LYS A 46 -6.22 20.54 -5.59
N ASP A 47 -5.93 19.69 -6.56
CA ASP A 47 -5.96 18.24 -6.40
C ASP A 47 -4.65 17.77 -5.78
N ILE A 48 -4.73 16.96 -4.73
CA ILE A 48 -3.57 16.47 -3.98
C ILE A 48 -3.58 14.95 -3.98
N GLY A 49 -2.67 14.33 -4.72
CA GLY A 49 -2.40 12.90 -4.63
C GLY A 49 -1.61 12.58 -3.37
N LEU A 50 -2.13 11.66 -2.54
CA LEU A 50 -1.47 11.22 -1.32
C LEU A 50 -0.86 9.83 -1.52
N SER A 51 0.42 9.70 -1.19
CA SER A 51 1.16 8.45 -1.29
C SER A 51 2.37 8.51 -0.36
N THR A 52 2.55 7.46 0.44
CA THR A 52 3.74 7.29 1.29
C THR A 52 4.66 6.18 0.77
N GLU A 53 4.15 5.34 -0.13
CA GLU A 53 4.90 4.25 -0.75
C GLU A 53 4.45 4.01 -2.20
N LYS A 54 5.39 3.54 -3.03
CA LYS A 54 5.15 3.12 -4.41
C LYS A 54 5.88 1.80 -4.63
N LEU A 55 5.13 0.70 -4.60
CA LEU A 55 5.71 -0.64 -4.59
C LEU A 55 4.99 -1.55 -5.59
N LYS A 56 5.72 -2.52 -6.14
CA LYS A 56 5.13 -3.67 -6.84
C LYS A 56 4.50 -4.63 -5.83
N VAL A 57 3.53 -5.44 -6.28
CA VAL A 57 2.87 -6.47 -5.46
C VAL A 57 3.88 -7.46 -4.87
N GLU A 58 4.89 -7.85 -5.64
CA GLU A 58 6.02 -8.67 -5.16
C GLU A 58 6.76 -8.03 -3.97
N GLN A 59 6.98 -6.72 -3.98
CA GLN A 59 7.65 -6.03 -2.88
C GLN A 59 6.78 -6.00 -1.61
N TYR A 60 5.46 -5.82 -1.76
CA TYR A 60 4.51 -5.99 -0.65
C TYR A 60 4.60 -7.42 -0.09
N ALA A 61 4.57 -8.45 -0.94
CA ALA A 61 4.67 -9.84 -0.52
C ALA A 61 5.96 -10.11 0.26
N ASN A 62 7.10 -9.55 -0.18
CA ASN A 62 8.39 -9.68 0.51
C ASN A 62 8.39 -9.00 1.89
N ILE A 63 7.86 -7.77 1.98
CA ILE A 63 7.75 -7.03 3.26
C ILE A 63 6.83 -7.78 4.22
N MET A 64 5.65 -8.18 3.76
CA MET A 64 4.70 -8.95 4.56
C MET A 64 5.31 -10.28 5.02
N SER A 65 6.08 -10.95 4.18
CA SER A 65 6.76 -12.19 4.55
C SER A 65 7.77 -11.97 5.68
N LYS A 66 8.59 -10.92 5.56
CA LYS A 66 9.57 -10.54 6.58
C LYS A 66 8.90 -10.23 7.93
N VAL A 67 7.80 -9.48 7.92
CA VAL A 67 7.12 -9.04 9.15
C VAL A 67 6.31 -10.16 9.80
N THR A 68 5.68 -11.02 9.00
CA THR A 68 4.79 -12.07 9.51
C THR A 68 5.48 -13.42 9.75
N GLY A 69 6.69 -13.61 9.21
CA GLY A 69 7.40 -14.89 9.23
C GLY A 69 6.77 -15.97 8.32
N LYS A 70 5.80 -15.60 7.47
CA LYS A 70 5.12 -16.52 6.54
C LYS A 70 5.60 -16.29 5.12
N THR A 71 5.73 -17.35 4.34
CA THR A 71 6.04 -17.21 2.91
C THR A 71 4.81 -16.71 2.15
N ILE A 72 4.82 -15.44 1.77
CA ILE A 72 3.80 -14.78 0.96
C ILE A 72 4.41 -14.47 -0.41
N LYS A 73 3.66 -14.73 -1.48
CA LYS A 73 4.08 -14.51 -2.87
C LYS A 73 3.07 -13.65 -3.60
N ASP A 74 3.54 -12.89 -4.57
CA ASP A 74 2.67 -12.36 -5.61
C ASP A 74 1.95 -13.53 -6.30
N ALA A 75 0.65 -13.38 -6.55
CA ALA A 75 -0.18 -14.43 -7.13
C ALA A 75 -0.13 -14.47 -8.68
N LYS A 76 0.62 -13.54 -9.29
CA LYS A 76 0.83 -13.48 -10.73
C LYS A 76 1.59 -14.69 -11.28
#